data_AF-A0A455U0W2-F1
#
_entry.id   AF-A0A455U0W2-F1
#
_cell.length_a   1.000
_cell.length_b   1.000
_cell.length_c   1.000
_cell.angle_alpha   90.00
_cell.angle_beta   90.00
_cell.angle_gamma   90.00
#
_symmetry.space_group_name_H-M   'P 1'
#
loop_
_entity.id
_entity.type
_entity.pdbx_description
1 polymer ?
#
loop_
_entity_poly.entity_id
_entity_poly.type
_entity_poly.pdbx_seq_one_letter_code
_entity_poly.pdbx_strand_id
1 'polypeptide(L)'
;MHLGLFFTIVVSVDHTRPNLLLRRATMADQNHELRKAGLKVTLPRVKILQILENVSGQHHLSAEEVYKTLIDAGEDVGLATVYRVLTQFESAGLVIRHNFDGGHAVLR
;
A
#
# COMPACT_ATOMS: atom_id res chain seq x y z
N MET A 1 -2.40 17.64 -17.78
CA MET A 1 -2.14 16.43 -16.96
C MET A 1 -2.29 16.84 -15.51
N HIS A 2 -3.48 16.67 -14.93
CA HIS A 2 -3.80 17.17 -13.58
C HIS A 2 -3.09 16.29 -12.53
N LEU A 3 -1.91 16.72 -12.08
CA LEU A 3 -1.39 16.34 -10.77
C LEU A 3 -2.16 17.16 -9.72
N GLY A 4 -3.27 16.63 -9.24
CA GLY A 4 -4.08 17.35 -8.27
C GLY A 4 -5.25 16.51 -7.81
N LEU A 5 -4.97 15.43 -7.10
CA LEU A 5 -5.98 14.67 -6.38
C LEU A 5 -5.30 14.21 -5.09
N PHE A 6 -5.82 14.68 -3.96
CA PHE A 6 -5.48 14.18 -2.64
C PHE A 6 -5.99 12.73 -2.59
N PHE A 7 -5.08 11.75 -2.68
CA PHE A 7 -5.46 10.34 -2.74
C PHE A 7 -5.18 9.67 -1.39
N THR A 8 -6.21 9.56 -0.55
CA THR A 8 -6.15 8.64 0.58
C THR A 8 -6.38 7.22 0.06
N ILE A 9 -5.32 6.44 -0.10
CA ILE A 9 -5.47 5.04 -0.48
C ILE A 9 -5.83 4.27 0.78
N VAL A 10 -7.11 3.97 0.95
CA VAL A 10 -7.56 3.01 1.95
C VAL A 10 -7.07 1.63 1.54
N VAL A 11 -5.81 1.33 1.81
CA VAL A 11 -5.30 -0.01 1.64
C VAL A 11 -5.80 -0.85 2.81
N SER A 12 -6.98 -1.42 2.66
CA SER A 12 -7.26 -2.69 3.34
C SER A 12 -6.75 -3.78 2.42
N VAL A 13 -5.85 -4.65 2.92
CA VAL A 13 -5.56 -5.88 2.21
C VAL A 13 -6.85 -6.70 2.18
N ASP A 14 -7.17 -7.35 1.07
CA ASP A 14 -8.40 -8.14 0.96
C ASP A 14 -8.41 -9.29 1.99
N HIS A 15 -9.20 -9.13 3.05
CA HIS A 15 -9.36 -10.10 4.14
C HIS A 15 -10.18 -11.33 3.74
N THR A 16 -10.80 -11.34 2.55
CA THR A 16 -11.46 -12.55 2.03
C THR A 16 -10.47 -13.58 1.51
N ARG A 17 -9.18 -13.22 1.41
CA ARG A 17 -8.08 -14.18 1.15
C ARG A 17 -7.73 -14.90 2.46
N PRO A 18 -8.01 -16.21 2.58
CA PRO A 18 -7.99 -16.94 3.86
C PRO A 18 -6.61 -17.13 4.50
N ASN A 19 -5.55 -16.48 4.02
CA ASN A 19 -4.16 -16.76 4.43
C ASN A 19 -3.34 -15.56 4.91
N LEU A 20 -3.85 -14.33 4.90
CA LEU A 20 -3.01 -13.16 5.22
C LEU A 20 -2.88 -12.88 6.73
N LEU A 21 -3.93 -13.19 7.52
CA LEU A 21 -3.99 -12.80 8.94
C LEU A 21 -3.18 -13.68 9.90
N LEU A 22 -2.73 -14.88 9.46
CA LEU A 22 -2.12 -15.87 10.37
C LEU A 22 -0.59 -15.97 10.28
N ARG A 23 0.06 -15.30 9.32
CA ARG A 23 1.51 -15.39 9.15
C ARG A 23 2.11 -14.03 9.50
N ARG A 24 3.04 -14.00 10.46
CA ARG A 24 4.00 -12.89 10.55
C ARG A 24 4.59 -12.72 9.14
N ALA A 25 4.20 -11.66 8.42
CA ALA A 25 4.50 -11.51 7.00
C ALA A 25 6.02 -11.60 6.78
N THR A 26 6.48 -12.69 6.17
CA THR A 26 7.89 -12.84 5.82
C THR A 26 8.14 -12.24 4.44
N MET A 27 9.38 -11.83 4.15
CA MET A 27 9.74 -11.34 2.81
C MET A 27 9.42 -12.34 1.69
N ALA A 28 9.46 -13.64 1.98
CA ALA A 28 9.09 -14.68 1.03
C ALA A 28 7.59 -14.63 0.66
N ASP A 29 6.73 -14.29 1.62
CA ASP A 29 5.29 -14.21 1.43
C ASP A 29 4.92 -13.03 0.52
N GLN A 30 5.57 -11.88 0.72
CA GLN A 30 5.36 -10.69 -0.12
C GLN A 30 5.81 -10.89 -1.56
N ASN A 31 6.96 -11.53 -1.75
CA ASN A 31 7.44 -11.88 -3.08
C ASN A 31 6.45 -12.80 -3.81
N HIS A 32 5.83 -13.72 -3.08
CA HIS A 32 4.83 -14.64 -3.63
C HIS A 32 3.54 -13.91 -4.03
N GLU A 33 3.02 -13.03 -3.18
CA GLU A 33 1.80 -12.26 -3.47
C GLU A 33 2.00 -11.31 -4.66
N LEU A 34 3.16 -10.66 -4.77
CA LEU A 34 3.51 -9.85 -5.94
C LEU A 34 3.52 -10.68 -7.22
N ARG A 35 4.11 -11.88 -7.19
CA ARG A 35 4.16 -12.78 -8.35
C ARG A 35 2.78 -13.28 -8.76
N LYS A 36 1.95 -13.67 -7.80
CA LYS A 36 0.55 -14.05 -8.04
C LYS A 36 -0.26 -12.93 -8.68
N ALA A 37 -0.01 -11.69 -8.26
CA ALA A 37 -0.64 -10.49 -8.82
C ALA A 37 -0.04 -10.06 -10.18
N GLY A 38 0.89 -10.84 -10.75
CA GLY A 38 1.53 -10.53 -12.04
C GLY A 38 2.55 -9.39 -11.99
N LEU A 39 2.97 -8.97 -10.79
CA LEU A 39 3.92 -7.88 -10.61
C LEU A 39 5.34 -8.42 -10.43
N LYS A 40 6.30 -7.86 -11.19
CA LYS A 40 7.73 -8.07 -10.94
C LYS A 40 8.07 -7.71 -9.49
N VAL A 41 8.81 -8.59 -8.82
CA VAL A 41 9.33 -8.32 -7.48
C VAL A 41 10.42 -7.25 -7.57
N THR A 42 10.22 -6.12 -6.89
CA THR A 42 11.20 -5.04 -6.73
C THR A 42 11.20 -4.58 -5.29
N LEU A 43 12.32 -4.03 -4.81
CA LEU A 43 12.45 -3.59 -3.42
C LEU A 43 11.36 -2.58 -3.01
N PRO A 44 11.03 -1.53 -3.80
CA PRO A 44 9.97 -0.60 -3.44
C PRO A 44 8.60 -1.28 -3.29
N ARG A 45 8.27 -2.25 -4.14
CA ARG A 45 6.99 -2.99 -4.06
C ARG A 45 6.91 -3.83 -2.80
N VAL A 46 7.98 -4.55 -2.46
CA VAL A 46 8.03 -5.37 -1.25
C VAL A 46 7.87 -4.49 -0.01
N LYS A 47 8.60 -3.37 0.06
CA LYS A 47 8.56 -2.45 1.20
C LYS A 47 7.22 -1.76 1.37
N ILE A 48 6.62 -1.32 0.27
CA ILE A 48 5.27 -0.74 0.31
C ILE A 48 4.26 -1.80 0.76
N LEU A 49 4.30 -3.01 0.19
CA LEU A 49 3.40 -4.10 0.63
C LEU A 49 3.59 -4.45 2.12
N GLN A 50 4.83 -4.47 2.61
CA GLN A 50 5.15 -4.63 4.04
C GLN A 50 4.47 -3.60 4.92
N ILE A 51 4.59 -2.32 4.56
CA ILE A 51 3.98 -1.22 5.32
C ILE A 51 2.47 -1.42 5.39
N LEU A 52 1.86 -1.75 4.25
CA LEU A 52 0.40 -1.92 4.13
C LEU A 52 -0.13 -3.12 4.93
N GLU A 53 0.61 -4.24 4.96
CA GLU A 53 0.24 -5.44 5.73
C GLU A 53 0.47 -5.26 7.25
N ASN A 54 1.41 -4.40 7.65
CA ASN A 54 1.74 -4.16 9.05
C ASN A 54 0.75 -3.22 9.75
N VAL A 55 -0.10 -2.52 9.00
CA VAL A 55 -1.17 -1.70 9.56
C VAL A 55 -2.24 -2.63 10.13
N SER A 56 -2.39 -2.64 11.45
CA SER A 56 -3.42 -3.42 12.13
C SER A 56 -4.79 -2.75 12.05
N GLY A 57 -5.84 -3.56 11.81
CA GLY A 57 -7.23 -3.12 11.88
C GLY A 57 -7.74 -2.37 10.64
N GLN A 58 -8.73 -1.49 10.83
CA GLN A 58 -9.37 -0.68 9.78
C GLN A 58 -8.59 0.62 9.48
N HIS A 59 -7.31 0.67 9.81
CA HIS A 59 -6.50 1.86 9.53
C HIS A 59 -6.20 1.97 8.04
N HIS A 60 -6.24 3.19 7.54
CA HIS A 60 -6.04 3.54 6.14
C HIS A 60 -4.80 4.41 6.03
N LEU A 61 -4.00 4.25 4.97
CA LEU A 61 -2.78 5.03 4.77
C LEU A 61 -2.84 5.85 3.48
N SER A 62 -2.72 7.16 3.60
CA SER A 62 -2.42 8.01 2.44
C SER A 62 -1.08 7.62 1.79
N ALA A 63 -0.91 7.99 0.52
CA ALA A 63 0.36 7.78 -0.17
C ALA A 63 1.51 8.56 0.51
N GLU A 64 1.19 9.72 1.09
CA GLU A 64 2.09 10.55 1.88
C GLU A 64 2.54 9.86 3.17
N GLU A 65 1.65 9.17 3.87
CA GLU A 65 2.00 8.39 5.06
C GLU A 65 2.90 7.22 4.73
N VAL A 66 2.60 6.46 3.66
CA VAL A 66 3.47 5.38 3.17
C VAL A 66 4.86 5.93 2.81
N TYR A 67 4.90 7.06 2.09
CA TYR A 67 6.15 7.73 1.75
C TYR A 67 6.92 8.14 3.00
N LYS A 68 6.27 8.76 3.99
CA LYS A 68 6.91 9.15 5.25
C LYS A 68 7.50 7.94 5.98
N THR A 69 6.76 6.83 6.06
CA THR A 69 7.26 5.59 6.69
C THR A 69 8.50 5.03 5.98
N LEU A 70 8.58 5.14 4.64
CA LEU A 70 9.77 4.72 3.88
C LEU A 70 10.98 5.61 4.18
N ILE A 71 10.79 6.93 4.24
CA ILE A 71 11.87 7.88 4.56
C ILE A 71 12.34 7.70 6.01
N ASP A 72 11.43 7.50 6.95
CA ASP A 72 11.76 7.24 8.36
C ASP A 72 12.53 5.92 8.53
N ALA A 73 12.35 4.96 7.61
CA ALA A 73 13.12 3.71 7.54
C ALA A 73 14.46 3.84 6.78
N GLY A 74 14.81 5.02 6.25
CA GLY A 74 16.04 5.28 5.51
C GLY A 74 16.03 4.77 4.06
N GLU A 75 14.86 4.50 3.48
CA GLU A 75 14.74 4.02 2.10
C GLU A 75 14.83 5.18 1.09
N ASP A 76 15.58 4.98 0.00
CA ASP A 76 15.68 5.94 -1.10
C ASP A 76 14.55 5.71 -2.13
N VAL A 77 13.34 6.16 -1.78
CA VAL A 77 12.15 6.03 -2.63
C VAL A 77 11.41 7.36 -2.70
N GLY A 78 11.35 7.97 -3.88
CA GLY A 78 10.58 9.20 -4.08
C GLY A 78 9.06 9.00 -4.07
N LEU A 79 8.31 10.03 -3.66
CA LEU A 79 6.85 10.03 -3.57
C LEU A 79 6.15 9.60 -4.88
N ALA A 80 6.66 10.02 -6.04
CA ALA A 80 6.11 9.60 -7.34
C ALA A 80 6.18 8.08 -7.56
N THR A 81 7.22 7.42 -7.04
CA THR A 81 7.33 5.95 -7.08
C THR A 81 6.28 5.31 -6.19
N VAL A 82 6.02 5.86 -5.01
CA VAL A 82 4.96 5.38 -4.09
C VAL A 82 3.61 5.41 -4.79
N TYR A 83 3.24 6.56 -5.36
CA TYR A 83 2.00 6.71 -6.13
C TYR A 83 1.86 5.71 -7.29
N ARG A 84 2.92 5.54 -8.07
CA ARG A 84 2.94 4.57 -9.19
C ARG A 84 2.76 3.14 -8.69
N VAL A 85 3.44 2.75 -7.62
CA VAL A 85 3.31 1.40 -7.05
C VAL A 85 1.90 1.17 -6.51
N LEU A 86 1.34 2.11 -5.76
CA LEU A 86 -0.01 1.96 -5.22
C LEU A 86 -1.07 1.89 -6.32
N THR A 87 -0.91 2.65 -7.42
CA THR A 87 -1.78 2.55 -8.60
C THR A 87 -1.66 1.16 -9.25
N GLN A 88 -0.44 0.62 -9.38
CA GLN A 88 -0.23 -0.72 -9.92
C GLN A 88 -0.80 -1.82 -9.01
N PHE A 89 -0.71 -1.65 -7.70
CA PHE A 89 -1.31 -2.58 -6.75
C PHE A 89 -2.83 -2.58 -6.84
N GLU A 90 -3.43 -1.40 -7.03
CA GLU A 90 -4.88 -1.29 -7.22
C GLU A 90 -5.32 -1.99 -8.51
N SER A 91 -4.64 -1.71 -9.62
CA SER A 91 -4.92 -2.38 -10.90
C SER A 91 -4.69 -3.90 -10.86
N ALA A 92 -3.81 -4.38 -9.97
CA ALA A 92 -3.54 -5.80 -9.74
C ALA A 92 -4.44 -6.43 -8.65
N GLY A 93 -5.36 -5.68 -8.06
CA GLY A 93 -6.26 -6.14 -7.00
C GLY A 93 -5.53 -6.52 -5.69
N LEU A 94 -4.36 -5.95 -5.43
CA LEU A 94 -3.65 -6.10 -4.15
C LEU A 94 -4.12 -5.10 -3.10
N VAL A 95 -4.60 -3.94 -3.55
CA VAL A 95 -5.16 -2.90 -2.68
C VAL A 95 -6.45 -2.38 -3.28
N ILE A 96 -7.33 -1.84 -2.44
CA ILE A 96 -8.55 -1.18 -2.87
C ILE A 96 -8.33 0.32 -2.75
N ARG A 97 -8.78 1.10 -3.73
CA ARG A 97 -8.81 2.56 -3.64
C ARG A 97 -10.17 2.98 -3.11
N HIS A 98 -10.17 3.82 -2.08
CA HIS A 98 -11.36 4.59 -1.69
C HIS A 98 -11.09 6.05 -1.99
N ASN A 99 -12.04 6.72 -2.65
CA ASN A 99 -11.95 8.16 -2.89
C ASN A 99 -12.75 8.86 -1.80
N PHE A 100 -12.07 9.49 -0.84
CA PHE A 100 -12.74 10.41 0.06
C PHE A 100 -12.82 11.75 -0.65
N ASP A 101 -14.05 12.17 -0.99
CA ASP A 101 -14.30 13.48 -1.54
C ASP A 101 -13.79 14.55 -0.55
N GLY A 102 -13.07 15.53 -1.06
CA GLY A 102 -12.28 16.47 -0.27
C GLY A 102 -13.09 17.15 0.82
N GLY A 103 -12.92 16.68 2.05
CA GLY A 103 -13.52 17.27 3.23
C GLY A 103 -13.10 16.44 4.43
N HIS A 104 -12.31 17.04 5.30
CA HIS A 104 -11.95 16.50 6.61
C HIS A 104 -13.01 15.54 7.19
N ALA A 105 -12.64 14.26 7.31
CA ALA A 105 -13.29 13.28 8.16
C ALA A 105 -12.14 12.41 8.70
N VAL A 106 -11.43 12.82 9.77
CA VAL A 106 -11.74 12.58 11.20
C VAL A 106 -12.10 11.10 11.42
N LEU A 107 -11.33 10.35 12.22
CA LEU A 107 -11.53 10.24 13.66
C LEU A 107 -10.30 9.74 14.42
N ARG A 108 -10.27 10.16 15.70
CA ARG A 108 -9.45 9.74 16.84
C ARG A 108 -9.29 8.23 16.96
#